data_AF-A0A221KF36-F1
#
_entry.id   AF-A0A221KF36-F1
#
_cell.length_a   1.000
_cell.length_b   1.000
_cell.length_c   1.000
_cell.angle_alpha   90.00
_cell.angle_beta   90.00
_cell.angle_gamma   90.00
#
_symmetry.space_group_name_H-M   'P 1'
#
loop_
_entity.id
_entity.type
_entity.pdbx_description
1 polymer ?
#
loop_
_entity_poly.entity_id
_entity_poly.type
_entity_poly.pdbx_seq_one_letter_code
_entity_poly.pdbx_strand_id
1 'polypeptide(L)'
;MAVELPESWVIAEMITHDYIWRGAGLTCDEAREALLQAWHQHRRSMLAQLPQLEASLPEAAQMPQHFKIRYFAYERGAGYRDTTRLV
;
A
#
# COMPACT_ATOMS: atom_id res chain seq x y z
N MET A 1 3.51 -7.13 28.82
CA MET A 1 3.67 -8.08 27.70
C MET A 1 4.58 -7.43 26.68
N ALA A 2 5.71 -8.05 26.36
CA ALA A 2 6.55 -7.56 25.27
C ALA A 2 5.82 -7.83 23.94
N VAL A 3 5.72 -6.81 23.09
CA VAL A 3 5.20 -7.00 21.73
C VAL A 3 6.28 -7.73 20.94
N GLU A 4 6.05 -9.02 20.65
CA GLU A 4 6.90 -9.74 19.71
C GLU A 4 6.63 -9.19 18.32
N LEU A 5 7.57 -8.38 17.84
CA LEU A 5 7.52 -7.83 16.50
C LEU A 5 7.98 -8.89 15.50
N PRO A 6 7.29 -9.01 14.37
CA PRO A 6 7.62 -10.00 13.34
C PRO A 6 9.01 -9.75 12.77
N GLU A 7 9.69 -10.84 12.40
CA GLU A 7 11.06 -10.79 11.88
C GLU A 7 11.13 -10.18 10.47
N SER A 8 10.02 -10.24 9.73
CA SER A 8 9.91 -9.67 8.38
C SER A 8 8.57 -9.01 8.15
N TRP A 9 8.57 -8.07 7.21
CA TRP A 9 7.43 -7.25 6.82
C TRP A 9 7.42 -7.17 5.30
N VAL A 10 6.24 -7.06 4.72
CA VAL A 10 6.04 -6.83 3.30
C VAL A 10 5.43 -5.45 3.12
N ILE A 11 5.99 -4.68 2.21
CA ILE A 11 5.39 -3.45 1.70
C ILE A 11 4.82 -3.72 0.32
N ALA A 12 3.51 -3.55 0.17
CA ALA A 12 2.88 -3.40 -1.13
C ALA A 12 2.99 -1.92 -1.55
N GLU A 13 3.40 -1.67 -2.78
CA GLU A 13 3.50 -0.34 -3.37
C GLU A 13 2.75 -0.28 -4.70
N MET A 14 1.97 0.77 -4.89
CA MET A 14 1.25 1.05 -6.12
C MET A 14 1.47 2.51 -6.51
N ILE A 15 2.02 2.70 -7.70
CA ILE A 15 2.34 4.03 -8.22
C ILE A 15 1.26 4.41 -9.23
N THR A 16 0.55 5.49 -8.93
CA THR A 16 -0.37 6.18 -9.84
C THR A 16 0.33 7.37 -10.48
N HIS A 17 -0.36 8.14 -11.32
CA HIS A 17 0.24 9.33 -11.93
C HIS A 17 0.66 10.36 -10.87
N ASP A 18 -0.20 10.59 -9.87
CA ASP A 18 -0.05 11.69 -8.91
C ASP A 18 0.42 11.23 -7.52
N TYR A 19 0.26 9.94 -7.21
CA TYR A 19 0.46 9.42 -5.86
C TYR A 19 1.19 8.07 -5.84
N ILE A 20 2.01 7.88 -4.80
CA ILE A 20 2.55 6.58 -4.42
C ILE A 20 1.78 6.07 -3.20
N TRP A 21 1.11 4.94 -3.38
CA TRP A 21 0.37 4.26 -2.32
C TRP A 21 1.20 3.14 -1.73
N ARG A 22 1.20 3.03 -0.41
CA ARG A 22 1.91 1.97 0.31
C ARG A 22 1.01 1.35 1.36
N GLY A 23 1.07 0.03 1.46
CA GLY A 23 0.48 -0.76 2.53
C GLY A 23 1.52 -1.69 3.12
N ALA A 24 1.49 -1.89 4.43
CA ALA A 24 2.40 -2.78 5.15
C ALA A 24 1.63 -3.94 5.75
N GLY A 25 2.23 -5.13 5.73
CA GLY A 25 1.67 -6.34 6.33
C GLY A 25 2.76 -7.38 6.56
N LEU A 26 2.41 -8.49 7.20
CA LEU A 26 3.32 -9.62 7.40
C LEU A 26 3.36 -10.53 6.18
N THR A 27 2.30 -10.47 5.38
CA THR A 27 2.17 -11.19 4.12
C THR A 27 1.89 -10.22 2.97
N CYS A 28 2.09 -10.68 1.72
CA CYS A 28 1.73 -9.91 0.54
C CYS A 28 0.24 -9.55 0.52
N ASP A 29 -0.63 -10.44 1.00
CA ASP A 29 -2.08 -10.20 1.03
C ASP A 29 -2.45 -9.13 2.05
N GLU A 30 -1.90 -9.18 3.26
CA GLU A 30 -2.11 -8.14 4.28
C GLU A 30 -1.59 -6.79 3.79
N ALA A 31 -0.40 -6.75 3.19
CA ALA A 31 0.18 -5.53 2.66
C ALA A 31 -0.68 -4.95 1.52
N ARG A 32 -1.19 -5.81 0.64
CA ARG A 32 -2.11 -5.43 -0.45
C ARG A 32 -3.43 -4.89 0.11
N GLU A 33 -4.01 -5.56 1.10
CA GLU A 33 -5.25 -5.12 1.73
C GLU A 33 -5.07 -3.75 2.39
N ALA A 34 -4.00 -3.55 3.16
CA ALA A 34 -3.67 -2.26 3.77
C ALA A 34 -3.53 -1.14 2.72
N LEU A 35 -2.89 -1.43 1.59
CA LEU A 35 -2.75 -0.49 0.47
C LEU A 35 -4.11 -0.13 -0.14
N LEU A 36 -4.96 -1.12 -0.41
CA LEU A 36 -6.29 -0.91 -0.99
C LEU A 36 -7.22 -0.17 -0.02
N GLN A 37 -7.07 -0.41 1.28
CA GLN A 37 -7.82 0.29 2.32
C GLN A 37 -7.43 1.77 2.39
N ALA A 38 -6.13 2.08 2.26
CA ALA A 38 -5.65 3.46 2.18
C ALA A 38 -6.24 4.20 0.97
N TRP A 39 -6.27 3.57 -0.20
CA TRP A 39 -6.95 4.12 -1.37
C TRP A 39 -8.45 4.34 -1.13
N HIS A 40 -9.15 3.33 -0.58
CA HIS A 40 -10.58 3.43 -0.31
C HIS A 40 -10.92 4.61 0.62
N GLN A 41 -10.13 4.79 1.68
CA GLN A 41 -10.31 5.90 2.61
C GLN A 41 -10.07 7.26 1.94
N HIS A 42 -9.03 7.37 1.11
CA HIS A 42 -8.77 8.58 0.33
C HIS A 42 -9.89 8.87 -0.66
N ARG A 43 -10.33 7.88 -1.44
CA ARG A 43 -11.45 8.00 -2.38
C ARG A 43 -12.71 8.50 -1.66
N ARG A 44 -13.05 7.92 -0.51
CA ARG A 44 -14.20 8.37 0.30
C ARG A 44 -14.07 9.83 0.73
N SER A 45 -12.89 10.24 1.19
CA SER A 45 -12.63 11.64 1.57
C SER A 45 -12.76 12.59 0.38
N MET A 46 -12.25 12.19 -0.80
CA MET A 46 -12.36 12.96 -2.03
C MET A 46 -13.81 13.11 -2.48
N LEU A 47 -14.58 12.02 -2.50
CA LEU A 47 -15.98 12.05 -2.93
C LEU A 47 -16.90 12.79 -1.96
N ALA A 48 -16.57 12.81 -0.67
CA ALA A 48 -17.30 13.63 0.31
C ALA A 48 -17.18 15.14 0.00
N GLN A 49 -16.06 15.56 -0.61
CA GLN A 49 -15.80 16.96 -0.97
C GLN A 49 -16.20 17.27 -2.42
N LEU A 50 -16.04 16.29 -3.32
CA LEU A 50 -16.20 16.43 -4.78
C LEU A 50 -16.94 15.19 -5.34
N PRO A 51 -18.26 15.07 -5.11
CA PRO A 51 -19.02 13.89 -5.51
C PRO A 51 -19.01 13.65 -7.03
N GLN A 52 -18.85 14.69 -7.84
CA GLN A 52 -18.76 14.59 -9.30
C GLN A 52 -17.57 13.75 -9.81
N LEU A 53 -16.58 13.47 -8.96
CA LEU A 53 -15.42 12.65 -9.32
C LEU A 53 -15.69 11.14 -9.23
N GLU A 54 -16.88 10.70 -8.80
CA GLU A 54 -17.20 9.29 -8.59
C GLU A 54 -16.96 8.43 -9.82
N ALA A 55 -17.34 8.92 -11.01
CA ALA A 55 -17.15 8.20 -12.27
C ALA A 55 -15.67 8.16 -12.73
N SER A 56 -14.83 9.05 -12.22
CA SER A 56 -13.41 9.17 -12.59
C SER A 56 -12.48 8.45 -11.61
N LEU A 57 -12.92 8.22 -10.36
CA LEU A 57 -12.13 7.56 -9.32
C LEU A 57 -12.49 6.07 -9.21
N PRO A 58 -11.62 5.15 -9.64
CA PRO A 58 -11.88 3.72 -9.61
C PRO A 58 -12.08 3.19 -8.18
N GLU A 59 -12.90 2.15 -8.05
CA GLU A 59 -13.06 1.44 -6.79
C GLU A 59 -11.77 0.70 -6.40
N ALA A 60 -11.58 0.43 -5.11
CA ALA A 60 -10.37 -0.23 -4.62
C ALA A 60 -10.13 -1.61 -5.29
N ALA A 61 -11.20 -2.38 -5.54
CA ALA A 61 -11.10 -3.66 -6.24
C ALA A 61 -10.64 -3.55 -7.69
N GLN A 62 -10.80 -2.38 -8.32
CA GLN A 62 -10.39 -2.10 -9.70
C GLN A 62 -8.94 -1.62 -9.77
N MET A 63 -8.36 -1.10 -8.68
CA MET A 63 -7.00 -0.56 -8.66
C MET A 63 -5.94 -1.53 -9.21
N PRO A 64 -5.94 -2.83 -8.88
CA PRO A 64 -4.96 -3.78 -9.45
C PRO A 64 -5.09 -4.00 -10.96
N GLN A 65 -6.22 -3.62 -11.57
CA GLN A 65 -6.43 -3.70 -13.02
C GLN A 65 -5.83 -2.49 -13.76
N HIS A 66 -5.77 -1.34 -13.07
CA HIS A 66 -5.25 -0.08 -13.63
C HIS A 66 -3.78 0.16 -13.31
N PHE A 67 -3.31 -0.31 -12.14
CA PHE A 67 -1.97 -0.04 -11.65
C PHE A 67 -1.30 -1.32 -11.13
N LYS A 68 0.00 -1.43 -11.40
CA LYS A 68 0.80 -2.57 -10.94
C LYS A 68 1.17 -2.40 -9.46
N ILE A 69 0.84 -3.41 -8.65
CA ILE A 69 1.30 -3.51 -7.26
C ILE A 69 2.64 -4.25 -7.23
N ARG A 70 3.65 -3.64 -6.61
CA ARG A 70 4.96 -4.22 -6.34
C ARG A 70 5.04 -4.61 -4.86
N TYR A 71 5.76 -5.69 -4.57
CA TYR A 71 5.95 -6.15 -3.21
C TYR A 71 7.43 -6.11 -2.85
N PHE A 72 7.73 -5.63 -1.66
CA PHE A 72 9.08 -5.52 -1.12
C PHE A 72 9.10 -6.17 0.25
N ALA A 73 9.93 -7.20 0.42
CA ALA A 73 10.15 -7.84 1.70
C ALA A 73 11.31 -7.16 2.43
N TYR A 74 11.09 -6.88 3.71
CA TYR A 74 12.08 -6.26 4.59
C TYR A 74 12.24 -7.11 5.84
N GLU A 75 13.48 -7.30 6.26
CA GLU A 75 13.86 -7.93 7.51
C GLU A 75 13.98 -6.86 8.59
N ARG A 76 13.52 -7.19 9.80
CA ARG A 76 13.61 -6.31 10.94
C ARG A 76 15.07 -6.06 11.32
N GLY A 77 15.40 -4.80 11.56
CA GLY A 77 16.73 -4.39 12.03
C GLY A 77 17.79 -4.33 10.93
N ALA A 78 17.46 -4.69 9.69
CA ALA A 78 18.33 -4.49 8.54
C ALA A 78 18.20 -3.06 7.99
N GLY A 79 19.32 -2.44 7.61
CA GLY A 79 19.32 -1.20 6.84
C GLY A 79 18.97 -1.48 5.38
N TYR A 80 18.25 -0.56 4.74
CA TYR A 80 17.91 -0.69 3.32
C TYR A 80 18.18 0.60 2.57
N ARG A 81 18.74 0.48 1.37
CA ARG A 81 18.86 1.55 0.38
C ARG A 81 18.42 1.02 -0.97
N ASP A 82 17.48 1.72 -1.62
CA ASP A 82 16.97 1.34 -2.93
C ASP A 82 16.53 -0.13 -2.98
N THR A 83 15.82 -0.59 -1.94
CA THR A 83 15.37 -1.99 -1.73
C THR A 83 16.51 -3.02 -1.57
N THR A 84 17.76 -2.57 -1.60
CA THR A 84 18.94 -3.39 -1.35
C THR A 84 19.28 -3.34 0.13
N ARG A 85 19.43 -4.51 0.75
CA ARG A 85 19.87 -4.62 2.14
C ARG A 85 21.30 -4.07 2.27
N LEU A 86 21.45 -3.06 3.11
CA LEU A 86 22.73 -2.58 3.60
C LEU A 86 23.08 -3.44 4.81
N VAL A 87 24.16 -4.20 4.67
CA VAL A 87 24.66 -5.25 5.57
C VAL A 87 24.48 -4.92 7.05
#